data_AF-A0A6L8B3C9-F1
#
_entry.id   AF-A0A6L8B3C9-F1
#
_cell.length_a   1.000
_cell.length_b   1.000
_cell.length_c   1.000
_cell.angle_alpha   90.00
_cell.angle_beta   90.00
_cell.angle_gamma   90.00
#
_symmetry.space_group_name_H-M   'P 1'
#
loop_
_entity.id
_entity.type
_entity.pdbx_description
1 polymer ?
#
loop_
_entity_poly.entity_id
_entity_poly.type
_entity_poly.pdbx_seq_one_letter_code
_entity_poly.pdbx_strand_id
1 'polypeptide(L)'
;MEQIRELALLLETGIAEYDKQMKTLQAERLKYIRLQMTDGFGTGEGESKDSWLLHLKQLEDSLEIRLKSLKKAIQDSASSFQQSETE
;
A
#
# COMPACT_ATOMS: atom_id res chain seq x y z
N MET A 1 -22.13 -1.50 -18.59
CA MET A 1 -22.25 -2.56 -17.56
C MET A 1 -20.94 -3.32 -17.37
N GLU A 2 -20.27 -3.78 -18.42
CA GLU A 2 -19.01 -4.56 -18.28
C GLU A 2 -17.85 -3.76 -17.68
N GLN A 3 -17.59 -2.54 -18.15
CA GLN A 3 -16.55 -1.64 -17.60
C GLN A 3 -16.73 -1.35 -16.10
N ILE A 4 -17.98 -1.27 -15.62
CA ILE A 4 -18.27 -1.07 -14.19
C ILE A 4 -17.91 -2.34 -13.40
N ARG A 5 -18.19 -3.53 -13.95
CA ARG A 5 -17.81 -4.80 -13.31
C ARG A 5 -16.30 -5.00 -13.26
N GLU A 6 -15.60 -4.68 -14.34
CA GLU A 6 -14.14 -4.75 -14.41
C GLU A 6 -13.49 -3.80 -13.39
N LEU A 7 -13.98 -2.56 -13.30
CA LEU A 7 -13.53 -1.60 -12.28
C LEU A 7 -13.79 -2.12 -10.86
N ALA A 8 -14.98 -2.66 -10.60
CA ALA A 8 -15.34 -3.20 -9.29
C ALA A 8 -14.38 -4.33 -8.87
N LEU A 9 -14.08 -5.27 -9.77
CA LEU A 9 -13.14 -6.38 -9.52
C LEU A 9 -11.72 -5.87 -9.25
N LEU A 10 -11.26 -4.90 -10.03
CA LEU A 10 -9.94 -4.29 -9.88
C LEU A 10 -9.81 -3.56 -8.54
N LEU A 11 -10.84 -2.81 -8.14
CA LEU A 11 -10.89 -2.12 -6.86
C LEU A 11 -10.96 -3.10 -5.69
N GLU A 12 -11.77 -4.15 -5.77
CA GLU A 12 -11.87 -5.18 -4.73
C GLU A 12 -10.52 -5.85 -4.49
N THR A 13 -9.87 -6.30 -5.57
CA THR A 13 -8.54 -6.92 -5.50
C THR A 13 -7.50 -5.94 -4.95
N GLY A 14 -7.53 -4.70 -5.43
CA GLY A 14 -6.61 -3.65 -5.00
C GLY A 14 -6.77 -3.25 -3.53
N ILE A 15 -8.00 -3.16 -3.04
CA ILE A 15 -8.32 -2.88 -1.63
C ILE A 15 -7.87 -4.05 -0.75
N ALA A 16 -8.12 -5.29 -1.16
CA ALA A 16 -7.70 -6.47 -0.40
C ALA A 16 -6.17 -6.54 -0.26
N GLU A 17 -5.43 -6.28 -1.34
CA GLU A 17 -3.97 -6.23 -1.28
C GLU A 17 -3.46 -5.05 -0.45
N TYR A 18 -4.11 -3.88 -0.54
CA TYR A 18 -3.78 -2.73 0.31
C TYR A 18 -3.95 -3.04 1.80
N ASP A 19 -5.07 -3.66 2.18
CA ASP A 19 -5.34 -4.06 3.58
C ASP A 19 -4.30 -5.08 4.08
N LYS A 20 -3.95 -6.06 3.25
CA LYS A 20 -2.89 -7.02 3.57
C LYS A 20 -1.55 -6.33 3.84
N GLN A 21 -1.14 -5.40 2.97
CA GLN A 21 0.12 -4.68 3.13
C GLN A 21 0.08 -3.74 4.35
N MET A 22 -1.08 -3.15 4.66
CA MET A 22 -1.26 -2.33 5.86
C MET A 22 -1.04 -3.16 7.14
N LYS A 23 -1.58 -4.38 7.19
CA LYS A 23 -1.37 -5.31 8.30
C LYS A 23 0.11 -5.70 8.44
N THR A 24 0.80 -5.93 7.32
CA THR A 24 2.25 -6.16 7.32
C THR A 24 3.01 -4.98 7.92
N LEU A 25 2.75 -3.75 7.45
CA LEU A 25 3.39 -2.54 7.99
C LEU A 25 3.12 -2.39 9.51
N GLN A 26 1.90 -2.64 9.96
CA GLN A 26 1.56 -2.59 11.39
C GLN A 26 2.36 -3.63 12.20
N ALA A 27 2.48 -4.85 11.70
CA ALA A 27 3.26 -5.90 12.34
C ALA A 27 4.76 -5.55 12.43
N GLU A 28 5.34 -5.03 11.34
CA GLU A 28 6.74 -4.61 11.32
C GLU A 28 6.98 -3.39 12.22
N ARG A 29 6.06 -2.43 12.28
CA ARG A 29 6.14 -1.30 13.25
C ARG A 29 6.12 -1.79 14.70
N LEU A 30 5.26 -2.76 15.03
CA LEU A 30 5.23 -3.35 16.37
C LEU A 30 6.54 -4.07 16.71
N LYS A 31 7.13 -4.77 15.73
CA LYS A 31 8.44 -5.41 15.88
C LYS A 31 9.54 -4.38 16.11
N TYR A 32 9.56 -3.29 15.33
CA TYR A 32 10.49 -2.18 15.53
C TYR A 32 10.38 -1.56 16.92
N ILE A 33 9.15 -1.27 17.39
CA ILE A 33 8.93 -0.73 18.74
C ILE A 33 9.49 -1.69 19.80
N ARG A 34 9.25 -2.99 19.65
CA ARG A 34 9.80 -4.00 20.57
C ARG A 34 11.33 -3.96 20.59
N LEU A 35 11.97 -3.97 19.43
CA LEU A 35 13.44 -3.89 19.33
C LEU A 35 13.97 -2.60 19.98
N GLN A 36 13.28 -1.48 19.78
CA GLN A 36 13.65 -0.21 20.40
C GLN A 36 13.51 -0.23 21.93
N MET A 37 12.47 -0.88 22.47
CA MET A 37 12.27 -0.98 23.91
C MET A 37 13.28 -1.93 24.59
N THR A 38 13.74 -2.96 23.88
CA THR A 38 14.64 -3.97 24.43
C THR A 38 16.10 -3.77 24.06
N ASP A 39 16.44 -2.65 23.40
CA ASP A 39 17.75 -2.43 22.76
C ASP A 39 18.21 -3.63 21.91
N GLY A 40 17.25 -4.24 21.20
CA GLY A 40 17.42 -5.51 20.49
C GLY A 40 17.89 -5.36 19.05
N PHE A 41 18.28 -4.16 18.61
CA PHE A 41 18.79 -3.96 17.25
C PHE A 41 20.16 -4.63 17.10
N GLY A 42 20.36 -5.30 15.97
CA GLY A 42 21.66 -5.87 15.63
C GLY A 42 22.61 -4.81 15.08
N THR A 43 23.87 -5.18 14.94
CA THR A 43 24.90 -4.34 14.29
C THR A 43 25.18 -4.77 12.85
N GLY A 44 24.53 -5.84 12.37
CA GLY A 44 24.64 -6.34 11.01
C GLY A 44 23.83 -5.54 9.99
N GLU A 45 24.16 -5.76 8.71
CA GLU A 45 23.39 -5.24 7.58
C GLU A 45 21.94 -5.75 7.66
N GLY A 46 20.96 -4.85 7.61
CA GLY A 46 19.54 -5.20 7.73
C GLY A 46 19.03 -5.32 9.17
N GLU A 47 19.90 -5.35 10.17
CA GLU A 47 19.52 -5.51 11.58
C GLU A 47 19.64 -4.22 12.40
N SER A 48 20.40 -3.25 11.87
CA SER A 48 20.57 -1.94 12.49
C SER A 48 19.25 -1.17 12.55
N LYS A 49 19.17 -0.25 13.52
CA LYS A 49 18.01 0.65 13.66
C LYS A 49 17.71 1.43 12.38
N ASP A 50 18.73 1.91 11.69
CA ASP A 50 18.58 2.67 10.45
C ASP A 50 18.08 1.78 9.30
N SER A 51 18.57 0.54 9.21
CA SER A 51 18.07 -0.44 8.25
C SER A 51 16.59 -0.75 8.48
N TRP A 52 16.17 -0.87 9.74
CA TRP A 52 14.77 -1.04 10.11
C TRP A 52 13.90 0.15 9.72
N LEU A 53 14.36 1.38 10.00
CA LEU A 53 13.64 2.60 9.61
C LEU A 53 13.48 2.70 8.09
N LEU A 54 14.54 2.38 7.34
CA LEU A 54 14.48 2.32 5.88
C LEU A 54 13.46 1.28 5.39
N HIS A 55 13.46 0.08 5.98
CA HIS A 55 12.50 -0.96 5.65
C HIS A 55 11.06 -0.52 5.88
N LEU A 56 10.77 0.08 7.05
CA LEU A 56 9.44 0.62 7.35
C LEU A 56 9.03 1.71 6.37
N LYS A 57 9.96 2.60 6.00
CA LYS A 57 9.70 3.66 5.03
C LYS A 57 9.36 3.09 3.65
N GLN A 58 10.06 2.06 3.20
CA GLN A 58 9.76 1.39 1.93
C GLN A 58 8.35 0.75 1.92
N LEU A 59 7.92 0.16 3.03
CA LEU A 59 6.57 -0.38 3.17
C LEU A 59 5.50 0.73 3.12
N GLU A 60 5.75 1.84 3.81
CA GLU A 60 4.89 3.04 3.77
C GLU A 60 4.76 3.61 2.35
N ASP A 61 5.90 3.79 1.67
CA ASP A 61 5.93 4.34 0.31
C ASP A 61 5.21 3.41 -0.68
N SER A 62 5.35 2.09 -0.51
CA SER A 62 4.61 1.11 -1.32
C SER A 62 3.10 1.24 -1.14
N LEU A 63 2.62 1.42 0.09
CA LEU A 63 1.20 1.65 0.38
C LEU A 63 0.70 2.97 -0.24
N GLU A 64 1.49 4.03 -0.16
CA GLU A 64 1.14 5.32 -0.75
C GLU A 64 0.98 5.22 -2.28
N ILE A 65 1.90 4.52 -2.94
CA ILE A 65 1.83 4.27 -4.39
C ILE A 65 0.55 3.50 -4.73
N ARG A 66 0.24 2.42 -4.01
CA ARG A 66 -0.97 1.63 -4.24
C ARG A 66 -2.24 2.46 -4.09
N LEU A 67 -2.32 3.30 -3.05
CA LEU A 67 -3.44 4.20 -2.84
C LEU A 67 -3.59 5.20 -3.99
N LYS A 68 -2.49 5.78 -4.46
CA LYS A 68 -2.48 6.69 -5.61
C LYS A 68 -2.96 5.98 -6.88
N SER A 69 -2.49 4.76 -7.13
CA SER A 69 -2.92 3.95 -8.28
C SER A 69 -4.42 3.62 -8.24
N LEU A 70 -4.97 3.26 -7.08
CA LEU A 70 -6.41 3.01 -6.94
C LEU A 70 -7.24 4.26 -7.22
N LYS A 71 -6.84 5.40 -6.65
CA LYS A 71 -7.49 6.70 -6.92
C LYS A 71 -7.44 7.05 -8.40
N LYS A 72 -6.30 6.83 -9.05
CA LYS A 72 -6.11 7.09 -10.48
C LYS A 72 -7.00 6.20 -11.35
N ALA A 73 -7.10 4.90 -11.05
CA ALA A 73 -7.97 3.98 -11.77
C ALA A 73 -9.46 4.38 -11.69
N ILE A 74 -9.91 4.87 -10.52
CA ILE A 74 -11.28 5.41 -10.35
C ILE A 74 -11.48 6.65 -11.23
N GLN A 75 -10.54 7.60 -11.19
CA GLN A 75 -10.61 8.83 -11.98
C GLN A 75 -10.63 8.53 -13.49
N ASP A 76 -9.78 7.63 -13.95
CA ASP A 76 -9.69 7.25 -15.36
C ASP A 76 -10.97 6.56 -15.85
N SER A 77 -11.54 5.70 -15.02
CA SER A 77 -12.82 5.06 -15.34
C SER A 77 -13.96 6.07 -15.38
N ALA A 78 -14.02 7.01 -14.42
CA ALA A 78 -15.02 8.07 -14.41
C ALA A 78 -14.94 8.97 -15.65
N SER A 79 -13.72 9.34 -16.07
CA SER A 79 -13.51 10.10 -17.31
C SER A 79 -13.93 9.32 -18.56
N SER A 80 -13.66 8.01 -18.60
CA SER A 80 -14.12 7.15 -19.70
C SER A 80 -15.64 7.09 -19.78
N PHE A 81 -16.35 7.02 -18.65
CA PHE A 81 -17.82 7.02 -18.64
C PHE A 81 -18.40 8.34 -19.15
N GLN A 82 -17.85 9.48 -18.72
CA GLN A 82 -18.30 10.79 -19.20
C GLN A 82 -18.14 10.95 -20.71
N GLN A 83 -17.01 10.51 -21.28
CA GLN A 83 -16.79 10.57 -22.72
C GLN A 83 -17.81 9.70 -23.49
N SER A 84 -18.11 8.49 -23.00
CA SER A 84 -19.10 7.61 -23.63
C SER A 84 -20.55 8.10 -23.60
N GLU A 85 -20.89 9.07 -22.73
CA GLU A 85 -22.22 9.69 -22.70
C GLU A 85 -22.34 10.90 -23.63
N THR A 86 -21.23 11.40 -24.19
CA THR A 86 -21.21 12.59 -25.05
C THR A 86 -21.08 12.28 -26.55
N GLU A 87 -20.87 11.00 -26.89
CA GLU A 87 -20.86 10.44 -28.25
C GLU A 87 -22.19 9.72 -28.56
#